data_AF-A0A9X6FPG0-F1
#
_entry.id   AF-A0A9X6FPG0-F1
#
_cell.length_a   1.000
_cell.length_b   1.000
_cell.length_c   1.000
_cell.angle_alpha   90.00
_cell.angle_beta   90.00
_cell.angle_gamma   90.00
#
_symmetry.space_group_name_H-M   'P 1'
#
loop_
_entity.id
_entity.type
_entity.pdbx_description
1 polymer ?
#
loop_
_entity_poly.entity_id
_entity_poly.type
_entity_poly.pdbx_seq_one_letter_code
_entity_poly.pdbx_strand_id
1 'polypeptide(L)'
;MTLASLPFWFLLSGYEVSTGGLPSGSQVFQCFIVAVSSGLIATVLFFFATDLVKDDPQKLATVEATQSGEVLFALVGELIWLSAPIPSSLSWIGMSLVIIGMILHSYVAVVVKKEEKITA
;
A
#
# COMPACT_ATOMS: atom_id res chain seq x y z
N MET A 1 2.86 1.49 12.22
CA MET A 1 2.51 0.13 11.73
C MET A 1 3.57 -0.93 12.09
N THR A 2 4.87 -0.63 12.05
CA THR A 2 5.93 -1.65 12.26
C THR A 2 6.21 -2.01 13.73
N LEU A 3 6.21 -1.05 14.66
CA LEU A 3 6.54 -1.30 16.08
C LEU A 3 5.71 -2.40 16.74
N ALA A 4 4.41 -2.47 16.43
CA ALA A 4 3.50 -3.46 16.99
C ALA A 4 3.72 -4.88 16.43
N SER A 5 4.24 -4.99 15.20
CA SER A 5 4.50 -6.29 14.55
C SER A 5 5.95 -6.77 14.72
N LEU A 6 6.87 -5.93 15.21
CA LEU A 6 8.26 -6.32 15.48
C LEU A 6 8.42 -7.60 16.30
N PRO A 7 7.63 -7.87 17.37
CA PRO A 7 7.74 -9.12 18.11
C PRO A 7 7.53 -10.36 17.23
N PHE A 8 6.54 -10.31 16.33
CA PHE A 8 6.27 -11.38 15.38
C PHE A 8 7.44 -11.55 14.39
N TRP A 9 7.97 -10.46 13.85
CA TRP A 9 9.09 -10.51 12.91
C TRP A 9 10.40 -11.02 13.55
N PHE A 10 10.66 -10.69 14.81
CA PHE A 10 11.82 -11.23 15.54
C PHE A 10 11.72 -12.74 15.76
N LEU A 11 10.53 -13.26 16.10
CA LEU A 11 10.32 -14.70 16.22
C LEU A 11 10.57 -15.41 14.88
N LEU A 12 10.02 -14.86 13.79
CA LEU A 12 10.17 -15.44 12.46
C LEU A 12 11.63 -15.41 11.99
N SER A 13 12.35 -14.31 12.26
CA SER A 13 13.78 -14.21 11.99
C SER A 13 14.60 -15.20 12.80
N GLY A 14 14.29 -15.40 14.09
CA GLY A 14 14.98 -16.39 14.92
C GLY A 14 14.74 -17.83 14.44
N TYR A 15 13.51 -18.13 13.99
CA TYR A 15 13.18 -19.41 13.39
C TYR A 15 13.98 -19.68 12.11
N GLU A 16 13.99 -18.73 11.17
CA GLU A 16 14.71 -18.86 9.89
C GLU A 16 16.22 -18.99 10.10
N VAL A 17 16.80 -18.23 11.03
CA VAL A 17 18.24 -18.38 11.37
C VAL A 17 18.55 -19.79 11.90
N SER A 18 17.62 -20.42 12.61
CA SER A 18 17.78 -21.79 13.12
C SER A 18 17.57 -22.88 12.07
N THR A 19 16.82 -22.62 10.98
CA THR A 19 16.46 -23.64 9.97
C THR A 19 17.12 -23.44 8.61
N GLY A 20 17.20 -22.19 8.14
CA GLY A 20 17.68 -21.78 6.82
C GLY A 20 19.03 -21.04 6.84
N GLY A 21 19.48 -20.59 8.02
CA GLY A 21 20.75 -19.91 8.20
C GLY A 21 20.67 -18.39 7.99
N LEU A 22 21.81 -17.75 7.72
CA LEU A 22 21.85 -16.29 7.50
C LEU A 22 21.52 -15.95 6.05
N PRO A 23 20.87 -14.80 5.79
CA PRO A 23 20.57 -14.35 4.43
C PRO A 23 21.86 -14.05 3.66
N SER A 24 21.84 -14.28 2.35
CA SER A 24 22.97 -13.99 1.48
C SER A 24 23.20 -12.48 1.32
N GLY A 25 24.42 -12.07 0.96
CA GLY A 25 24.74 -10.65 0.75
C GLY A 25 23.88 -9.99 -0.34
N SER A 26 23.48 -10.75 -1.38
CA SER A 26 22.58 -10.24 -2.43
C SER A 26 21.16 -10.03 -1.90
N GLN A 27 20.64 -10.93 -1.05
CA GLN A 27 19.33 -10.75 -0.39
C GLN A 27 19.35 -9.51 0.50
N VAL A 28 20.40 -9.32 1.30
CA VAL A 28 20.55 -8.13 2.15
C VAL A 28 20.54 -6.85 1.31
N PHE A 29 21.26 -6.84 0.19
CA PHE A 29 21.29 -5.68 -0.71
C PHE A 29 19.93 -5.41 -1.39
N GLN A 30 19.22 -6.45 -1.83
CA GLN A 30 17.87 -6.31 -2.38
C GLN A 30 16.88 -5.79 -1.33
N CYS A 31 16.93 -6.32 -0.11
CA CYS A 31 16.15 -5.81 1.02
C CYS A 31 16.47 -4.35 1.33
N PHE A 32 17.75 -3.94 1.24
CA PHE A 32 18.15 -2.55 1.42
C PHE A 32 17.51 -1.63 0.38
N ILE A 33 17.51 -2.02 -0.91
CA ILE A 33 16.85 -1.24 -1.97
C ILE A 33 15.36 -1.07 -1.67
N VAL A 34 14.66 -2.16 -1.31
CA VAL A 34 13.23 -2.13 -0.97
C VAL A 34 12.96 -1.28 0.26
N ALA A 35 13.79 -1.40 1.30
CA ALA A 35 13.65 -0.63 2.54
C ALA A 35 13.81 0.88 2.30
N VAL A 36 14.76 1.29 1.44
CA VAL A 36 14.94 2.71 1.10
C VAL A 36 13.83 3.22 0.20
N SER A 37 13.45 2.47 -0.84
CA SER A 37 12.46 2.93 -1.82
C SER A 37 11.05 2.99 -1.25
N SER A 38 10.53 1.86 -0.76
CA SER A 38 9.17 1.76 -0.23
C SER A 38 9.09 2.21 1.24
N GLY A 39 10.05 1.75 2.05
CA GLY A 39 10.05 2.02 3.49
C GLY A 39 10.34 3.49 3.82
N LEU A 40 11.40 4.08 3.27
CA LEU A 40 11.77 5.46 3.57
C LEU A 40 11.11 6.46 2.61
N ILE A 41 11.37 6.36 1.31
CA ILE A 41 10.97 7.40 0.36
C ILE A 41 9.45 7.44 0.18
N ALA A 42 8.84 6.32 -0.20
CA ALA A 42 7.39 6.28 -0.47
C ALA A 42 6.56 6.59 0.78
N THR A 43 6.93 6.04 1.94
CA THR A 43 6.22 6.28 3.20
C THR A 43 6.33 7.75 3.64
N VAL A 44 7.50 8.38 3.51
CA VAL A 44 7.66 9.82 3.82
C VAL A 44 6.82 10.68 2.88
N LEU A 45 6.83 10.39 1.58
CA LEU A 45 6.00 11.12 0.61
C LEU A 45 4.50 10.96 0.89
N PHE A 46 4.06 9.76 1.27
CA PHE A 46 2.68 9.49 1.66
C PHE A 46 2.28 10.25 2.94
N PHE A 47 3.13 10.23 3.98
CA PHE A 47 2.88 11.00 5.19
C PHE A 47 2.92 12.51 4.95
N PHE A 48 3.77 12.97 4.04
CA PHE A 48 3.77 14.36 3.61
C PHE A 48 2.46 14.73 2.91
N ALA A 49 1.97 13.89 2.00
CA ALA A 49 0.70 14.13 1.31
C ALA A 49 -0.50 14.14 2.26
N THR A 50 -0.53 13.24 3.25
CA THR A 50 -1.59 13.20 4.27
C THR A 50 -1.51 14.38 5.24
N ASP A 51 -0.31 14.82 5.63
CA ASP A 51 -0.13 16.01 6.49
C ASP A 51 -0.58 17.31 5.79
N LEU A 52 -0.38 17.42 4.47
CA LEU A 52 -0.86 18.56 3.66
C LEU A 52 -2.39 18.71 3.66
N VAL A 53 -3.13 17.64 3.95
CA VAL A 53 -4.61 17.62 3.89
C VAL A 53 -5.26 17.22 5.21
N LYS A 54 -4.50 17.21 6.32
CA LYS A 54 -4.95 16.71 7.62
C LYS A 54 -6.20 17.37 8.20
N ASP A 55 -6.41 18.66 7.90
CA ASP A 55 -7.56 19.43 8.38
C ASP A 55 -8.83 19.19 7.54
N ASP A 56 -8.73 18.39 6.47
CA ASP A 56 -9.81 18.09 5.54
C ASP A 56 -10.00 16.57 5.42
N PRO A 57 -10.84 15.95 6.28
CA PRO A 57 -11.01 14.50 6.35
C PRO A 57 -11.35 13.85 5.00
N GLN A 58 -11.97 14.58 4.08
CA GLN A 58 -12.32 14.06 2.76
C GLN A 58 -11.14 14.05 1.80
N LYS A 59 -10.33 15.12 1.79
CA LYS A 59 -9.07 15.11 1.02
C LYS A 59 -8.11 14.06 1.57
N LEU A 60 -8.11 13.88 2.89
CA LEU A 60 -7.37 12.80 3.53
C LEU A 60 -7.83 11.43 3.02
N ALA A 61 -9.15 11.17 3.01
CA ALA A 61 -9.71 9.95 2.44
C ALA A 61 -9.37 9.76 0.94
N THR A 62 -9.32 10.83 0.16
CA THR A 62 -8.87 10.76 -1.24
C THR A 62 -7.40 10.39 -1.37
N VAL A 63 -6.52 10.96 -0.53
CA VAL A 63 -5.09 10.59 -0.50
C VAL A 63 -4.92 9.14 -0.08
N GLU A 64 -5.62 8.69 0.96
CA GLU A 64 -5.60 7.29 1.40
C GLU A 64 -6.16 6.33 0.34
N ALA A 65 -7.21 6.73 -0.39
CA ALA A 65 -7.76 5.91 -1.48
C ALA A 65 -6.76 5.67 -2.62
N THR A 66 -5.75 6.53 -2.80
CA THR A 66 -4.68 6.26 -3.78
C THR A 66 -3.87 5.00 -3.45
N GLN A 67 -3.85 4.58 -2.18
CA GLN A 67 -3.18 3.36 -1.74
C GLN A 67 -3.75 2.11 -2.41
N SER A 68 -5.04 2.07 -2.76
CA SER A 68 -5.60 0.92 -3.50
C SER A 68 -5.02 0.76 -4.91
N GLY A 69 -4.39 1.82 -5.44
CA GLY A 69 -3.64 1.76 -6.70
C GLY A 69 -2.40 0.87 -6.61
N GLU A 70 -1.80 0.70 -5.44
CA GLU A 70 -0.64 -0.18 -5.21
C GLU A 70 -0.91 -1.60 -5.71
N VAL A 71 -2.13 -2.11 -5.52
CA VAL A 71 -2.54 -3.45 -5.96
C VAL A 71 -2.39 -3.61 -7.48
N LEU A 72 -2.80 -2.60 -8.26
CA LEU A 72 -2.66 -2.61 -9.72
C LEU A 72 -1.20 -2.51 -10.14
N PHE A 73 -0.43 -1.64 -9.50
CA PHE A 73 1.00 -1.48 -9.81
C PHE A 73 1.80 -2.75 -9.47
N ALA A 74 1.51 -3.38 -8.34
CA ALA A 74 2.10 -4.66 -7.93
C ALA A 74 1.77 -5.75 -8.95
N LEU A 75 0.50 -5.88 -9.35
CA LEU A 75 0.09 -6.85 -10.37
C LEU A 75 0.83 -6.65 -11.70
N VAL A 76 0.88 -5.41 -12.20
CA VAL A 76 1.59 -5.11 -13.45
C VAL A 76 3.08 -5.43 -13.32
N GLY A 77 3.70 -5.10 -12.18
CA GLY A 77 5.09 -5.44 -11.89
C GLY A 77 5.34 -6.94 -11.86
N GLU A 78 4.46 -7.72 -11.22
CA GLU A 78 4.55 -9.17 -11.16
C GLU A 78 4.40 -9.84 -12.52
N LEU A 79 3.47 -9.35 -13.36
CA LEU A 79 3.28 -9.88 -14.71
C LEU A 79 4.48 -9.58 -15.62
N ILE A 80 5.01 -8.35 -15.58
CA ILE A 80 6.11 -7.92 -16.47
C ILE A 80 7.46 -8.45 -15.99
N TRP A 81 7.73 -8.35 -14.68
CA TRP A 81 9.06 -8.56 -14.12
C TRP A 81 9.28 -9.98 -13.58
N LEU A 82 8.24 -10.56 -12.97
CA LEU A 82 8.30 -11.90 -12.37
C LEU A 82 7.72 -12.98 -13.29
N SER A 83 7.19 -12.59 -14.46
CA SER A 83 6.50 -13.50 -15.40
C SER A 83 5.43 -14.34 -14.71
N ALA A 84 4.72 -13.72 -13.75
CA ALA A 84 3.65 -14.37 -13.01
C ALA A 84 2.50 -14.77 -13.96
N PRO A 85 1.77 -15.86 -13.66
CA PRO A 85 0.60 -16.22 -14.44
C PRO A 85 -0.47 -15.12 -14.35
N ILE A 86 -1.20 -14.91 -15.44
CA ILE A 86 -2.31 -13.96 -15.49
C ILE A 86 -3.33 -14.34 -14.40
N PRO A 87 -3.86 -13.36 -13.64
CA PRO A 87 -4.82 -13.63 -12.58
C PRO A 87 -6.06 -14.34 -13.13
N SER A 88 -6.64 -15.21 -12.31
CA SER A 88 -7.91 -15.85 -12.62
C SER A 88 -9.04 -14.83 -12.76
N SER A 89 -10.10 -15.19 -13.49
CA SER A 89 -11.27 -14.32 -13.67
C SER A 89 -11.88 -13.87 -12.33
N LEU A 90 -11.84 -14.71 -11.30
CA LEU A 90 -12.30 -14.36 -9.95
C LEU A 90 -11.42 -13.29 -9.30
N SER A 91 -10.10 -13.37 -9.48
CA SER A 91 -9.15 -12.37 -8.94
C SER A 91 -9.36 -11.01 -9.59
N TRP A 92 -9.63 -10.98 -10.89
CA TRP A 92 -9.99 -9.75 -11.61
C TRP A 92 -11.29 -9.12 -11.09
N ILE A 93 -12.32 -9.93 -10.82
CA ILE A 93 -13.57 -9.44 -10.23
C ILE A 93 -13.31 -8.86 -8.83
N GLY A 94 -12.57 -9.57 -7.99
CA GLY A 94 -12.23 -9.13 -6.63
C GLY A 94 -11.45 -7.82 -6.62
N MET A 95 -10.40 -7.70 -7.44
CA MET A 95 -9.63 -6.47 -7.58
C MET A 95 -10.50 -5.32 -8.10
N SER A 96 -11.32 -5.56 -9.12
CA SER A 96 -12.23 -4.53 -9.66
C SER A 96 -13.21 -4.04 -8.59
N LEU A 97 -13.75 -4.93 -7.77
CA LEU A 97 -14.67 -4.59 -6.68
C LEU A 97 -13.98 -3.70 -5.62
N VAL A 98 -12.75 -4.03 -5.23
CA VAL A 98 -11.96 -3.20 -4.30
C VAL A 98 -11.69 -1.82 -4.90
N ILE A 99 -11.23 -1.75 -6.16
CA ILE A 99 -10.92 -0.49 -6.83
C ILE A 99 -12.18 0.38 -6.95
N ILE A 100 -13.29 -0.18 -7.43
CA ILE A 100 -14.57 0.53 -7.55
C ILE A 100 -15.05 1.00 -6.18
N GLY A 101 -14.97 0.16 -5.15
CA GLY A 101 -15.35 0.51 -3.78
C GLY A 101 -14.57 1.71 -3.24
N MET A 102 -13.25 1.72 -3.42
CA MET A 102 -12.38 2.82 -2.98
C MET A 102 -12.62 4.11 -3.79
N ILE A 103 -12.86 4.00 -5.10
CA ILE A 103 -13.25 5.13 -5.94
C ILE A 103 -14.57 5.72 -5.46
N LEU A 104 -15.61 4.90 -5.29
CA LEU A 104 -16.93 5.35 -4.82
C LEU A 104 -16.84 5.99 -3.43
N HIS A 105 -16.08 5.40 -2.51
CA HIS A 105 -15.84 5.96 -1.19
C HIS A 105 -15.23 7.37 -1.27
N SER A 106 -14.22 7.54 -2.13
CA SER A 106 -13.58 8.84 -2.38
C SER A 106 -14.54 9.84 -3.04
N TYR A 107 -15.36 9.41 -4.01
CA TYR A 107 -16.35 10.27 -4.66
C TYR A 107 -17.44 10.75 -3.71
N VAL A 108 -18.02 9.85 -2.90
CA VAL A 108 -19.03 10.23 -1.90
C VAL A 108 -18.44 11.21 -0.89
N ALA A 109 -17.20 10.97 -0.45
CA ALA A 109 -16.49 11.91 0.41
C ALA A 109 -16.41 13.31 -0.23
N VAL A 110 -16.06 13.44 -1.51
CA VAL A 110 -15.99 14.75 -2.19
C VAL A 110 -17.36 15.41 -2.38
N VAL A 111 -18.40 14.64 -2.72
CA VAL A 111 -19.75 15.18 -3.01
C VAL A 111 -20.41 15.76 -1.76
N VAL A 112 -20.30 15.11 -0.60
CA VAL A 112 -20.97 15.53 0.65
C VAL A 112 -20.56 16.95 1.08
N LYS A 113 -19.30 17.36 0.92
CA LYS A 113 -18.85 18.73 1.26
C LYS A 113 -19.25 19.78 0.25
N LYS A 114 -19.47 19.38 -1.01
CA LYS A 114 -20.00 20.31 -2.01
C LYS A 114 -21.42 20.73 -1.62
N GLU A 115 -22.23 19.82 -1.10
CA GLU A 115 -23.57 20.16 -0.60
C GLU A 115 -23.52 21.02 0.67
N GLU A 116 -22.65 20.70 1.64
CA GLU A 116 -22.50 21.49 2.88
C GLU A 116 -22.05 22.95 2.61
N LYS A 117 -21.21 23.17 1.60
CA LYS A 117 -20.81 24.53 1.16
C LYS A 117 -21.88 25.29 0.38
N ILE A 118 -22.89 24.61 -0.16
CA ILE A 118 -24.00 25.24 -0.89
C ILE A 118 -25.13 25.64 0.07
N THR A 119 -25.24 24.97 1.22
CA THR A 119 -26.26 25.23 2.25
C THR A 119 -25.80 26.15 3.39
N ALA A 120 -24.52 26.45 3.51
CA ALA A 120 -23.94 27.41 4.46
C ALA A 120 -23.78 28.81 3.86
#